data_AF-A0A2W5X8U7-F1
#
_entry.id   AF-A0A2W5X8U7-F1
#
_cell.length_a   1.000
_cell.length_b   1.000
_cell.length_c   1.000
_cell.angle_alpha   90.00
_cell.angle_beta   90.00
_cell.angle_gamma   90.00
#
_symmetry.space_group_name_H-M   'P 1'
#
loop_
_entity.id
_entity.type
_entity.pdbx_description
1 polymer ?
#
loop_
_entity_poly.entity_id
_entity_poly.type
_entity_poly.pdbx_seq_one_letter_code
_entity_poly.pdbx_strand_id
1 'polypeptide(L)'
;MGHIALAFPMLEDEFDGAELRHKIAAAITLLNDRPDVRHGNIALWSFGARCGAIASTVPGVSAAIILHLDADTGPTGDWLPAAPFDPHDVQCPVLLIFATSRADADDVIQRIRNNLESAGKVVEVERYDAPASQADVSLQSFPARVVADRWDHVQAFLSRHPS
;
A
#
# COMPACT_ATOMS: atom_id res chain seq x y z
N MET A 1 -12.05 18.06 0.64
CA MET A 1 -10.78 18.50 0.02
C MET A 1 -9.97 17.26 -0.34
N GLY A 2 -9.32 17.24 -1.51
CA GLY A 2 -8.67 16.04 -2.05
C GLY A 2 -7.23 15.83 -1.56
N HIS A 3 -6.81 14.57 -1.48
CA HIS A 3 -5.41 14.17 -1.31
C HIS A 3 -4.74 14.07 -2.69
N ILE A 4 -3.43 14.30 -2.75
CA ILE A 4 -2.62 13.93 -3.91
C ILE A 4 -2.11 12.51 -3.69
N ALA A 5 -2.43 11.60 -4.60
CA ALA A 5 -1.94 10.23 -4.55
C ALA A 5 -0.67 10.09 -5.40
N LEU A 6 0.42 9.68 -4.79
CA LEU A 6 1.60 9.17 -5.49
C LEU A 6 1.38 7.68 -5.74
N ALA A 7 1.20 7.30 -7.01
CA ALA A 7 0.94 5.93 -7.41
C ALA A 7 2.22 5.22 -7.89
N PHE A 8 2.51 4.06 -7.31
CA PHE A 8 3.61 3.18 -7.69
C PHE A 8 3.01 1.95 -8.36
N PRO A 9 3.09 1.84 -9.70
CA PRO A 9 2.67 0.62 -10.39
C PRO A 9 3.51 -0.58 -9.93
N MET A 10 3.04 -1.80 -10.20
CA MET A 10 3.85 -2.99 -9.96
C MET A 10 5.19 -2.80 -10.67
N LEU A 11 6.27 -2.81 -9.89
CA LEU A 11 7.61 -2.84 -10.45
C LEU A 11 7.88 -4.30 -10.80
N GLU A 12 7.83 -4.62 -12.09
CA GLU A 12 8.22 -5.94 -12.61
C GLU A 12 9.72 -6.20 -12.42
N ASP A 13 10.51 -5.14 -12.27
CA ASP A 13 11.96 -5.18 -12.06
C ASP A 13 12.35 -5.06 -10.59
N GLU A 14 13.50 -5.66 -10.24
CA GLU A 14 14.16 -5.39 -8.97
C GLU A 14 14.48 -3.90 -8.82
N PHE A 15 14.23 -3.37 -7.63
CA PHE A 15 14.48 -1.96 -7.32
C PHE A 15 15.28 -1.82 -6.02
N ASP A 16 16.11 -0.78 -5.96
CA ASP A 16 16.78 -0.38 -4.73
C ASP A 16 15.79 0.36 -3.82
N GLY A 17 15.54 -0.20 -2.64
CA GLY A 17 14.63 0.39 -1.66
C GLY A 17 15.12 1.73 -1.09
N ALA A 18 16.43 1.95 -1.01
CA ALA A 18 16.98 3.23 -0.57
C ALA A 18 16.79 4.31 -1.64
N GLU A 19 17.01 3.94 -2.91
CA GLU A 19 16.74 4.82 -4.04
C GLU A 19 15.25 5.17 -4.15
N LEU A 20 14.37 4.19 -3.96
CA LEU A 20 12.92 4.41 -3.92
C LEU A 20 12.54 5.37 -2.80
N ARG A 21 13.05 5.15 -1.58
CA ARG A 21 12.81 6.03 -0.43
C ARG A 21 13.25 7.48 -0.74
N HIS A 22 14.43 7.64 -1.34
CA HIS A 22 14.95 8.95 -1.72
C HIS A 22 14.06 9.64 -2.78
N LYS A 23 13.64 8.91 -3.82
CA LYS A 23 12.74 9.41 -4.87
C LYS A 23 11.39 9.86 -4.30
N ILE A 24 10.82 9.11 -3.35
CA ILE A 24 9.56 9.47 -2.69
C ILE A 24 9.73 10.75 -1.86
N ALA A 25 10.80 10.86 -1.07
CA ALA A 25 11.07 12.05 -0.28
C ALA A 25 11.26 13.31 -1.15
N ALA A 26 11.94 13.16 -2.29
CA ALA A 26 12.09 14.25 -3.27
C ALA A 26 10.74 14.66 -3.89
N ALA A 27 9.89 13.69 -4.24
CA ALA A 27 8.54 13.96 -4.76
C ALA A 27 7.66 14.68 -3.73
N ILE A 28 7.71 14.26 -2.46
CA ILE A 28 7.00 14.92 -1.36
C ILE A 28 7.45 16.37 -1.20
N THR A 29 8.76 16.61 -1.21
CA THR A 29 9.33 17.96 -1.13
C THR A 29 8.82 18.84 -2.27
N LEU A 30 8.93 18.35 -3.51
CA LEU A 30 8.45 19.05 -4.70
C LEU A 30 6.95 19.37 -4.62
N LEU A 31 6.13 18.42 -4.15
CA LEU A 31 4.68 18.61 -4.02
C LEU A 31 4.32 19.58 -2.90
N ASN A 32 5.04 19.56 -1.78
CA ASN A 32 4.78 20.48 -0.67
C ASN A 32 5.12 21.93 -1.00
N ASP A 33 6.04 22.18 -1.93
CA ASP A 33 6.41 23.53 -2.40
C ASP A 33 5.40 24.11 -3.40
N ARG A 34 4.41 23.33 -3.84
CA ARG A 34 3.43 23.79 -4.82
C ARG A 34 2.26 24.54 -4.15
N PRO A 35 1.89 25.73 -4.65
CA PRO A 35 0.83 26.55 -4.05
C PRO A 35 -0.57 25.93 -4.20
N ASP A 36 -0.75 25.04 -5.18
CA ASP A 36 -1.99 24.29 -5.44
C ASP A 36 -2.08 22.97 -4.64
N VAL A 37 -1.06 22.65 -3.84
CA VAL A 37 -0.98 21.44 -3.03
C VAL A 37 -0.92 21.84 -1.57
N ARG A 38 -1.88 21.36 -0.77
CA ARG A 38 -1.80 21.57 0.68
C ARG A 38 -0.70 20.67 1.23
N HIS A 39 0.26 21.30 1.90
CA HIS A 39 1.34 20.62 2.59
C HIS A 39 0.81 19.46 3.45
N GLY A 40 1.41 18.28 3.30
CA GLY A 40 1.09 17.09 4.09
C GLY A 40 -0.08 16.25 3.55
N ASN A 41 -0.86 16.69 2.56
CA ASN A 41 -1.98 15.92 2.00
C ASN A 41 -1.54 14.94 0.89
N ILE A 42 -0.47 14.18 1.15
CA ILE A 42 0.10 13.24 0.19
C ILE A 42 -0.18 11.82 0.67
N ALA A 43 -1.01 11.12 -0.10
CA ALA A 43 -1.27 9.70 0.07
C ALA A 43 -0.38 8.88 -0.86
N LEU A 44 -0.04 7.67 -0.44
CA LEU A 44 0.67 6.71 -1.28
C LEU A 44 -0.26 5.60 -1.73
N TRP A 45 -0.13 5.20 -2.99
CA TRP A 45 -0.80 4.02 -3.54
C TRP A 45 0.23 3.08 -4.15
N SER A 46 0.28 1.84 -3.69
CA SER A 46 1.24 0.84 -4.20
C SER A 46 0.54 -0.42 -4.68
N PHE A 47 0.89 -0.85 -5.90
CA PHE A 47 0.63 -2.20 -6.37
C PHE A 47 1.87 -3.05 -6.04
N GLY A 48 1.79 -3.85 -4.97
CA GLY A 48 2.91 -4.62 -4.44
C GLY A 48 3.29 -4.20 -3.03
N ALA A 49 3.40 -5.21 -2.15
CA ALA A 49 3.66 -5.09 -0.71
C ALA A 49 4.90 -4.25 -0.39
N ARG A 50 5.99 -4.49 -1.13
CA ARG A 50 7.32 -3.98 -0.82
C ARG A 50 7.45 -2.47 -1.04
N CYS A 51 6.95 -1.96 -2.17
CA CYS A 51 6.97 -0.53 -2.45
C CYS A 51 6.12 0.25 -1.45
N GLY A 52 4.90 -0.24 -1.17
CA GLY A 52 4.00 0.37 -0.19
C GLY A 52 4.60 0.40 1.22
N ALA A 53 5.23 -0.70 1.63
CA ALA A 53 5.95 -0.81 2.90
C ALA A 53 7.07 0.23 3.00
N ILE A 54 7.97 0.30 2.01
CA ILE A 54 9.07 1.30 2.00
C ILE A 54 8.51 2.71 2.01
N ALA A 55 7.51 2.99 1.18
CA ALA A 55 6.94 4.31 1.03
C ALA A 55 6.27 4.78 2.33
N SER A 56 5.62 3.88 3.08
CA SER A 56 5.03 4.18 4.39
C SER A 56 6.03 4.61 5.47
N THR A 57 7.33 4.36 5.26
CA THR A 57 8.41 4.80 6.16
C THR A 57 8.92 6.22 5.88
N VAL A 58 8.44 6.86 4.80
CA VAL A 58 8.90 8.21 4.40
C VAL A 58 8.11 9.27 5.19
N PRO A 59 8.79 10.19 5.91
CA PRO A 59 8.12 11.30 6.57
C PRO A 59 7.36 12.22 5.60
N GLY A 60 6.23 12.77 6.05
CA GLY A 60 5.42 13.71 5.26
C GLY A 60 4.31 13.06 4.43
N VAL A 61 4.17 11.73 4.51
CA VAL A 61 3.02 10.98 3.99
C VAL A 61 1.87 11.07 4.99
N SER A 62 0.65 11.42 4.54
CA SER A 62 -0.54 11.42 5.42
C SER A 62 -1.11 10.03 5.65
N ALA A 63 -1.06 9.18 4.64
CA ALA A 63 -1.53 7.80 4.71
C ALA A 63 -0.94 6.94 3.58
N ALA A 64 -0.78 5.65 3.82
CA ALA A 64 -0.35 4.68 2.82
C ALA A 64 -1.46 3.68 2.51
N ILE A 65 -1.73 3.45 1.23
CA ILE A 65 -2.67 2.44 0.74
C ILE A 65 -1.86 1.38 -0.02
N ILE A 66 -1.84 0.17 0.52
CA ILE A 66 -1.00 -0.92 0.03
C ILE A 66 -1.92 -2.03 -0.48
N LEU A 67 -1.88 -2.25 -1.80
CA LEU A 67 -2.64 -3.31 -2.45
C LEU A 67 -1.74 -4.54 -2.62
N HIS A 68 -2.16 -5.63 -2.00
CA HIS A 68 -1.59 -6.97 -2.14
C HIS A 68 -2.47 -7.81 -3.07
N LEU A 69 -1.89 -8.35 -4.13
CA LEU A 69 -2.61 -9.16 -5.13
C LEU A 69 -1.94 -10.53 -5.24
N ASP A 70 -2.71 -11.60 -5.04
CA ASP A 70 -2.34 -12.93 -5.52
C ASP A 70 -2.88 -13.08 -6.93
N ALA A 71 -2.01 -12.97 -7.92
CA ALA A 71 -2.29 -13.52 -9.22
C ALA A 71 -1.24 -14.56 -9.64
N ASP A 72 0.02 -14.53 -9.16
CA ASP A 72 1.02 -15.55 -9.55
C ASP A 72 2.20 -15.76 -8.59
N THR A 73 2.11 -15.32 -7.33
CA THR A 73 3.13 -15.69 -6.35
C THR A 73 2.84 -17.09 -5.84
N GLY A 74 3.49 -18.10 -6.43
CA GLY A 74 3.45 -19.50 -5.99
C GLY A 74 3.71 -19.70 -4.48
N PRO A 75 3.82 -20.93 -3.97
CA PRO A 75 3.82 -21.25 -2.53
C PRO A 75 4.95 -20.62 -1.68
N THR A 76 5.81 -19.78 -2.29
CA THR A 76 6.97 -19.13 -1.67
C THR A 76 7.09 -17.62 -1.93
N GLY A 77 6.12 -16.93 -2.54
CA GLY A 77 6.23 -15.48 -2.78
C GLY A 77 5.91 -14.65 -1.55
N ASP A 78 6.94 -14.11 -0.91
CA ASP A 78 6.91 -13.44 0.39
C ASP A 78 5.77 -12.40 0.55
N TRP A 79 4.72 -12.79 1.28
CA TRP A 79 3.76 -11.87 1.90
C TRP A 79 4.40 -10.98 2.96
N LEU A 80 5.56 -11.40 3.46
CA LEU A 80 6.38 -10.56 4.28
C LEU A 80 6.87 -9.42 3.38
N PRO A 81 6.62 -8.15 3.73
CA PRO A 81 7.31 -7.06 3.04
C PRO A 81 8.79 -7.42 2.99
N ALA A 82 9.31 -7.66 1.78
CA ALA A 82 10.65 -8.18 1.60
C ALA A 82 11.62 -7.32 2.43
N ALA A 83 12.42 -8.00 3.25
CA ALA A 83 13.10 -7.48 4.43
C ALA A 83 13.82 -6.11 4.26
N PRO A 84 13.97 -5.31 5.34
CA PRO A 84 13.29 -5.38 6.63
C PRO A 84 12.28 -4.22 6.74
N PHE A 85 10.99 -4.54 6.68
CA PHE A 85 9.98 -3.62 7.19
C PHE A 85 9.95 -3.76 8.70
N ASP A 86 10.61 -2.84 9.40
CA ASP A 86 10.34 -2.66 10.82
C ASP A 86 8.99 -1.91 10.94
N PRO A 87 7.96 -2.50 11.57
CA PRO A 87 6.68 -1.82 11.78
C PRO A 87 6.84 -0.50 12.54
N HIS A 88 7.91 -0.32 13.34
CA HIS A 88 8.20 0.92 14.03
C HIS A 88 8.62 2.06 13.09
N ASP A 89 9.20 1.74 11.94
CA ASP A 89 9.65 2.73 10.94
C ASP A 89 8.49 3.37 10.17
N VAL A 90 7.29 2.79 10.21
CA VAL A 90 6.10 3.33 9.54
C VAL A 90 5.71 4.68 10.13
N GLN A 91 5.57 5.70 9.28
CA GLN A 91 5.34 7.09 9.71
C GLN A 91 3.88 7.53 9.61
N CYS A 92 3.00 6.70 9.05
CA CYS A 92 1.63 7.09 8.73
C CYS A 92 0.61 5.96 8.99
N PRO A 93 -0.69 6.27 9.10
CA PRO A 93 -1.76 5.28 9.00
C PRO A 93 -1.68 4.47 7.70
N VAL A 94 -2.02 3.18 7.79
CA VAL A 94 -1.94 2.25 6.66
C VAL A 94 -3.29 1.60 6.39
N LEU A 95 -3.74 1.63 5.14
CA LEU A 95 -4.83 0.80 4.63
C LEU A 95 -4.23 -0.34 3.81
N LEU A 96 -4.43 -1.56 4.27
CA LEU A 96 -4.00 -2.77 3.58
C LEU A 96 -5.19 -3.39 2.85
N ILE A 97 -5.11 -3.50 1.53
CA ILE A 97 -6.13 -4.15 0.70
C ILE A 97 -5.55 -5.46 0.17
N PHE A 98 -6.16 -6.58 0.56
CA PHE A 98 -5.74 -7.92 0.18
C PHE A 98 -6.71 -8.49 -0.84
N ALA A 99 -6.26 -8.80 -2.06
CA ALA A 99 -7.03 -9.58 -3.01
C ALA A 99 -6.38 -10.95 -3.20
N THR A 100 -6.98 -11.99 -2.63
CA THR A 100 -6.34 -13.32 -2.50
C THR A 100 -7.35 -14.46 -2.52
N SER A 101 -6.95 -15.61 -3.07
CA SER A 101 -7.69 -16.88 -3.00
C SER A 101 -7.07 -17.87 -2.02
N ARG A 102 -6.04 -17.47 -1.26
CA ARG A 102 -5.28 -18.36 -0.39
C ARG A 102 -6.06 -18.72 0.88
N ALA A 103 -5.88 -19.97 1.30
CA ALA A 103 -6.48 -20.50 2.53
C ALA A 103 -5.82 -19.93 3.80
N ASP A 104 -4.52 -19.63 3.76
CA ASP A 104 -3.75 -19.10 4.90
C ASP A 104 -3.76 -17.56 5.01
N ALA A 105 -4.48 -16.88 4.11
CA ALA A 105 -4.44 -15.42 4.02
C ALA A 105 -4.89 -14.72 5.30
N ASP A 106 -5.87 -15.25 6.04
CA ASP A 106 -6.34 -14.60 7.27
C ASP A 106 -5.25 -14.58 8.36
N ASP A 107 -4.51 -15.68 8.53
CA ASP A 107 -3.41 -15.76 9.50
C ASP A 107 -2.29 -14.78 9.15
N VAL A 108 -1.96 -14.65 7.86
CA VAL A 108 -0.96 -13.71 7.38
C VAL A 108 -1.41 -12.26 7.60
N ILE A 109 -2.65 -11.94 7.23
CA ILE A 109 -3.25 -10.62 7.38
C ILE A 109 -3.23 -10.21 8.87
N GLN A 110 -3.68 -11.10 9.75
CA GLN A 110 -3.70 -10.84 11.19
C GLN A 110 -2.30 -10.63 11.76
N ARG A 111 -1.32 -11.41 11.31
CA ARG A 111 0.08 -11.22 11.73
C ARG A 111 0.62 -9.84 11.33
N ILE A 112 0.39 -9.40 10.10
CA ILE A 112 0.83 -8.07 9.63
C ILE A 112 0.14 -6.97 10.44
N ARG A 113 -1.18 -7.09 10.61
CA ARG A 113 -1.98 -6.16 11.40
C ARG A 113 -1.47 -6.05 12.84
N ASN A 114 -1.31 -7.18 13.52
CA ASN A 114 -0.84 -7.23 14.91
C ASN A 114 0.54 -6.60 15.06
N ASN A 115 1.45 -6.83 14.11
CA ASN A 115 2.79 -6.24 14.14
C ASN A 115 2.75 -4.71 14.04
N LEU A 116 1.90 -4.17 13.16
CA LEU A 116 1.75 -2.73 12.98
C LEU A 116 1.01 -2.07 14.15
N GLU A 117 -0.08 -2.67 14.62
CA GLU A 117 -0.82 -2.19 15.79
C GLU A 117 0.06 -2.23 17.06
N SER A 118 0.87 -3.28 17.24
CA SER A 118 1.83 -3.37 18.35
C SER A 118 2.92 -2.30 18.30
N ALA A 119 3.26 -1.81 17.10
CA ALA A 119 4.13 -0.66 16.90
C ALA A 119 3.42 0.70 17.04
N GLY A 120 2.15 0.69 17.50
CA GLY A 120 1.34 1.89 17.73
C GLY A 120 0.80 2.53 16.45
N LYS A 121 0.76 1.79 15.33
CA LYS A 121 0.29 2.31 14.05
C LYS A 121 -1.23 2.13 13.91
N VAL A 122 -1.86 3.07 13.21
CA VAL A 122 -3.27 2.93 12.80
C VAL A 122 -3.31 2.08 11.54
N VAL A 123 -4.03 0.96 11.60
CA VAL A 123 -4.12 0.00 10.51
C VAL A 123 -5.57 -0.30 10.20
N GLU A 124 -5.93 -0.16 8.94
CA GLU A 124 -7.19 -0.69 8.41
C GLU A 124 -6.87 -1.80 7.42
N VAL A 125 -7.72 -2.82 7.40
CA VAL A 125 -7.53 -4.01 6.59
C VAL A 125 -8.82 -4.31 5.85
N GLU A 126 -8.70 -4.51 4.54
CA GLU A 126 -9.76 -5.04 3.70
C GLU A 126 -9.30 -6.32 3.01
N ARG A 127 -10.19 -7.30 2.95
CA ARG A 127 -10.01 -8.53 2.18
C ARG A 127 -10.98 -8.57 1.01
N TYR A 128 -10.50 -9.08 -0.10
CA TYR A 128 -11.22 -9.34 -1.33
C TYR A 128 -10.86 -10.76 -1.79
N ASP A 129 -11.87 -11.56 -2.11
CA ASP A 129 -11.62 -12.90 -2.65
C ASP A 129 -11.19 -12.78 -4.11
N ALA A 130 -9.97 -13.22 -4.41
CA ALA A 130 -9.48 -13.27 -5.79
C ALA A 130 -9.91 -14.57 -6.47
N PRO A 131 -10.08 -14.57 -7.80
CA PRO A 131 -10.21 -15.80 -8.58
C PRO A 131 -8.96 -16.67 -8.45
N ALA A 132 -9.14 -17.98 -8.35
CA ALA A 132 -8.05 -18.94 -8.16
C ALA A 132 -7.18 -19.16 -9.43
N SER A 133 -7.56 -18.59 -10.58
CA SER A 133 -6.91 -18.80 -11.88
C SER A 133 -6.77 -17.48 -12.65
N GLN A 134 -5.58 -17.21 -13.18
CA GLN A 134 -5.32 -16.05 -14.06
C GLN A 134 -6.01 -16.14 -15.43
N ALA A 135 -6.41 -17.32 -15.87
CA ALA A 135 -7.09 -17.47 -17.16
C ALA A 135 -8.42 -16.67 -17.20
N ASP A 136 -8.98 -16.37 -16.03
CA ASP A 136 -10.26 -15.67 -15.87
C ASP A 136 -10.10 -14.16 -15.63
N VAL A 137 -8.87 -13.65 -15.46
CA VAL A 137 -8.63 -12.22 -15.17
C VAL A 137 -7.24 -11.76 -15.59
N SER A 138 -7.17 -10.71 -16.42
CA SER A 138 -5.90 -10.05 -16.71
C SER A 138 -5.39 -9.27 -15.49
N LEU A 139 -4.07 -9.25 -15.31
CA LEU A 139 -3.36 -8.38 -14.35
C LEU A 139 -3.63 -6.89 -14.55
N GLN A 140 -4.12 -6.46 -15.72
CA GLN A 140 -4.47 -5.07 -15.97
C GLN A 140 -5.90 -4.75 -15.50
N SER A 141 -6.84 -5.69 -15.68
CA SER A 141 -8.24 -5.52 -15.31
C SER A 141 -8.53 -5.79 -13.83
N PHE A 142 -7.83 -6.76 -13.24
CA PHE A 142 -8.12 -7.22 -11.88
C PHE A 142 -7.80 -6.17 -10.80
N PRO A 143 -6.61 -5.53 -10.80
CA PRO A 143 -6.31 -4.49 -9.82
C PRO A 143 -7.28 -3.32 -9.96
N ALA A 144 -7.58 -2.88 -11.19
CA ALA A 144 -8.51 -1.79 -11.45
C ALA A 144 -9.91 -2.07 -10.90
N ARG A 145 -10.40 -3.32 -11.02
CA ARG A 145 -11.67 -3.74 -10.44
C ARG A 145 -11.63 -3.73 -8.91
N VAL A 146 -10.59 -4.29 -8.30
CA VAL A 146 -10.43 -4.27 -6.83
C VAL A 146 -10.40 -2.82 -6.33
N VAL A 147 -9.65 -1.94 -7.00
CA VAL A 147 -9.62 -0.51 -6.66
C VAL A 147 -11.00 0.12 -6.78
N ALA A 148 -11.70 -0.11 -7.89
CA ALA A 148 -13.04 0.44 -8.10
C ALA A 148 -14.03 -0.02 -7.03
N ASP A 149 -14.02 -1.31 -6.69
CA ASP A 149 -14.89 -1.91 -5.68
C ASP A 149 -14.59 -1.40 -4.26
N ARG A 150 -13.35 -0.94 -4.00
CA ARG A 150 -12.89 -0.44 -2.69
C ARG A 150 -12.70 1.07 -2.62
N TRP A 151 -13.07 1.78 -3.68
CA TRP A 151 -12.78 3.22 -3.79
C TRP A 151 -13.44 4.05 -2.69
N ASP A 152 -14.67 3.73 -2.31
CA ASP A 152 -15.37 4.41 -1.23
C ASP A 152 -14.64 4.26 0.11
N HIS A 153 -14.10 3.06 0.40
CA HIS A 153 -13.31 2.82 1.61
C HIS A 153 -12.01 3.61 1.58
N VAL A 154 -11.31 3.62 0.46
CA VAL A 154 -10.10 4.43 0.24
C VAL A 154 -10.39 5.91 0.52
N GLN A 155 -11.47 6.45 -0.05
CA GLN A 155 -11.85 7.84 0.18
C GLN A 155 -12.19 8.11 1.65
N ALA A 156 -12.93 7.19 2.28
CA ALA A 156 -13.29 7.31 3.69
C ALA A 156 -12.05 7.26 4.60
N PHE A 157 -11.12 6.34 4.34
CA PHE A 157 -9.85 6.22 5.05
C PHE A 157 -9.02 7.50 4.93
N LEU A 158 -8.82 8.01 3.72
CA LEU A 158 -8.12 9.27 3.50
C LEU A 158 -8.81 10.46 4.19
N SER A 159 -10.14 10.49 4.22
CA SER A 159 -10.88 11.58 4.89
C SER A 159 -10.72 11.60 6.42
N ARG A 160 -10.43 10.44 7.04
CA ARG A 160 -10.20 10.30 8.49
C ARG A 160 -8.77 10.67 8.90
N HIS A 161 -7.83 10.69 7.96
CA HIS A 161 -6.42 10.98 8.22
C HIS A 161 -5.93 12.24 7.48
N PRO A 162 -6.58 13.40 7.68
CA PRO A 162 -6.10 14.65 7.14
C PRO A 162 -4.82 15.09 7.87
N SER A 163 -3.88 15.66 7.12
CA SER A 163 -2.66 16.27 7.68
C SER A 163 -2.91 17.61 8.38
#